data_AF-A0A177E530-F1
#
_entry.id   AF-A0A177E530-F1
#
_cell.length_a   1.000
_cell.length_b   1.000
_cell.length_c   1.000
_cell.angle_alpha   90.00
_cell.angle_beta   90.00
_cell.angle_gamma   90.00
#
_symmetry.space_group_name_H-M   'P 1'
#
loop_
_entity.id
_entity.type
_entity.pdbx_description
1 polymer ?
#
loop_
_entity_poly.entity_id
_entity_poly.type
_entity_poly.pdbx_seq_one_letter_code
_entity_poly.pdbx_strand_id
1 'polypeptide(L)' 'MLLGIREILFIVNSEDLDDFQKLFGDGSHLGMNIQYQIQEMPNGLAEGLILKNMGQARN' A
#
# COMPACT_ATOMS: atom_id res chain seq x y z
N MET A 1 13.11 -2.16 4.09
CA MET A 1 14.37 -1.60 4.68
C MET A 1 14.74 -2.33 5.99
N LEU A 2 16.00 -2.20 6.45
CA LEU A 2 16.73 -2.98 7.49
C LEU A 2 16.65 -4.52 7.38
N LEU A 3 15.44 -5.07 7.26
CA LEU A 3 15.13 -6.48 7.03
C LEU A 3 15.12 -6.87 5.54
N GLY A 4 15.58 -5.98 4.65
CA GLY A 4 15.65 -6.28 3.20
C GLY A 4 14.31 -6.31 2.44
N ILE A 5 13.17 -6.07 3.10
CA ILE A 5 11.85 -6.01 2.42
C ILE A 5 11.83 -4.84 1.43
N ARG A 6 11.43 -5.12 0.17
CA ARG A 6 11.35 -4.16 -0.95
C ARG A 6 9.95 -4.02 -1.54
N GLU A 7 9.11 -5.04 -1.42
CA GLU A 7 7.72 -5.03 -1.88
C GLU A 7 6.82 -4.57 -0.74
N ILE A 8 6.16 -3.42 -0.90
CA ILE A 8 5.30 -2.82 0.11
C ILE A 8 3.95 -2.50 -0.51
N LEU A 9 2.88 -2.81 0.21
CA LEU A 9 1.53 -2.32 -0.10
C LEU A 9 1.08 -1.39 1.02
N PHE A 10 0.84 -0.13 0.69
CA PHE A 10 0.16 0.79 1.58
C PHE A 10 -1.35 0.64 1.44
N ILE A 11 -2.00 0.39 2.58
CA ILE A 11 -3.45 0.38 2.70
C ILE A 11 -3.80 1.60 3.54
N VAL A 12 -4.42 2.58 2.90
CA VAL A 12 -4.68 3.92 3.45
C VAL A 12 -6.12 4.31 3.22
N ASN A 13 -6.64 5.28 3.98
CA ASN A 13 -7.90 5.91 3.63
C ASN A 13 -7.73 6.78 2.35
N SER A 14 -8.85 7.25 1.80
CA SER A 14 -8.84 8.07 0.58
C SER A 14 -8.20 9.45 0.78
N GLU A 15 -8.32 10.02 1.98
CA GLU A 15 -7.84 11.36 2.33
C GLU A 15 -6.30 11.43 2.41
N ASP A 16 -5.66 10.36 2.88
CA ASP A 16 -4.22 10.28 3.08
C ASP A 16 -3.46 9.81 1.83
N LEU A 17 -4.16 9.25 0.83
CA LEU A 17 -3.53 8.62 -0.35
C LEU A 17 -2.57 9.57 -1.06
N ASP A 18 -3.01 10.81 -1.32
CA ASP A 18 -2.24 11.81 -2.04
C ASP A 18 -0.94 12.15 -1.30
N ASP A 19 -1.00 12.25 0.03
CA ASP A 19 0.16 12.61 0.84
C ASP A 19 1.16 11.46 0.93
N PHE A 20 0.69 10.21 1.03
CA PHE A 20 1.57 9.05 0.92
C PHE A 20 2.21 8.94 -0.47
N GLN A 21 1.47 9.19 -1.54
CA GLN A 21 2.02 9.18 -2.91
C GLN A 21 3.04 10.30 -3.12
N LYS A 22 2.82 11.51 -2.60
CA LYS A 22 3.81 12.61 -2.67
C LYS A 22 5.10 12.26 -1.93
N LEU A 23 5.00 11.61 -0.77
CA LEU A 23 6.17 11.26 0.05
C LEU A 23 6.94 10.07 -0.49
N PHE A 24 6.25 9.03 -0.96
CA PHE A 24 6.86 7.75 -1.26
C PHE A 24 6.84 7.38 -2.74
N GLY A 25 5.99 7.99 -3.56
CA GLY A 25 5.86 7.68 -4.98
C GLY A 25 5.70 6.18 -5.24
N ASP A 26 6.34 5.63 -6.25
CA ASP A 26 6.42 4.18 -6.47
C ASP A 26 7.50 3.49 -5.59
N GLY A 27 8.20 4.25 -4.74
CA GLY A 27 9.29 3.78 -3.91
C GLY A 27 10.63 3.60 -4.63
N SER A 28 10.71 3.83 -5.95
CA SER A 28 11.91 3.61 -6.76
C SER A 28 13.11 4.41 -6.26
N HIS A 29 12.89 5.65 -5.84
CA HIS A 29 13.90 6.52 -5.25
C HIS A 29 14.47 6.02 -3.91
N LEU A 30 13.76 5.09 -3.25
CA LEU A 30 14.19 4.37 -2.04
C LEU A 30 14.70 2.95 -2.34
N GLY A 31 14.74 2.58 -3.62
CA GLY A 31 15.00 1.21 -4.08
C GLY A 31 13.95 0.23 -3.57
N MET A 32 12.67 0.60 -3.61
CA MET A 32 11.51 -0.21 -3.22
C MET A 32 10.47 -0.22 -4.35
N ASN A 33 9.51 -1.13 -4.24
CA ASN A 33 8.31 -1.17 -5.06
C ASN A 33 7.09 -1.01 -4.15
N ILE A 34 6.45 0.16 -4.22
CA ILE A 34 5.33 0.54 -3.37
C ILE A 34 4.04 0.55 -4.20
N GLN A 35 3.06 -0.20 -3.74
CA GLN A 35 1.69 -0.20 -4.25
C GLN A 35 0.75 0.45 -3.25
N TYR A 36 -0.40 0.90 -3.72
CA TYR A 36 -1.39 1.61 -2.92
C TYR A 36 -2.76 0.97 -3.10
N GLN A 37 -3.51 0.88 -2.00
CA GLN A 37 -4.89 0.41 -1.98
C GLN A 37 -5.71 1.25 -0.99
N ILE A 38 -6.87 1.72 -1.42
CA ILE A 38 -7.79 2.44 -0.53
C ILE A 38 -8.55 1.43 0.36
N GLN A 39 -8.65 1.77 1.63
CA GLN A 39 -9.57 1.20 2.61
C GLN A 39 -10.64 2.26 2.93
N GLU A 40 -11.87 2.00 2.50
CA GLU A 40 -13.00 2.93 2.67
C GLU A 40 -13.41 3.11 4.14
N MET A 41 -13.22 2.08 4.98
CA MET A 41 -13.58 2.09 6.39
C MET A 41 -12.57 1.31 7.23
N PRO A 42 -12.27 1.71 8.49
CA PRO A 42 -11.25 1.06 9.30
C PRO A 42 -11.78 -0.24 9.96
N ASN A 43 -12.12 -1.26 9.18
CA ASN A 43 -12.67 -2.53 9.71
C ASN A 43 -11.58 -3.49 10.25
N GLY A 44 -10.37 -2.97 10.46
CA GLY A 44 -9.25 -3.67 11.08
C GLY A 44 -8.31 -4.39 10.10
N LEU A 45 -7.27 -5.02 10.64
CA LEU A 45 -6.17 -5.62 9.88
C LEU A 45 -6.61 -6.77 8.96
N ALA A 46 -7.66 -7.50 9.36
CA ALA A 46 -8.18 -8.62 8.57
C ALA A 46 -8.73 -8.13 7.21
N GLU A 47 -9.39 -6.97 7.17
CA GLU A 47 -9.82 -6.35 5.92
C GLU A 47 -8.64 -5.96 5.03
N GLY A 48 -7.56 -5.43 5.62
CA GLY A 48 -6.33 -5.12 4.89
C GLY A 48 -5.76 -6.35 4.16
N LEU A 49 -5.79 -7.53 4.80
CA LEU A 49 -5.35 -8.78 4.16
C LEU A 49 -6.26 -9.20 2.99
N ILE A 50 -7.57 -8.93 3.09
CA ILE A 50 -8.53 -9.20 2.01
C ILE A 50 -8.28 -8.26 0.83
N LEU A 51 -8.15 -6.97 1.09
CA LEU A 51 -7.88 -5.94 0.07
C LEU A 51 -6.59 -6.24 -0.71
N LYS A 52 -5.54 -6.65 0.01
CA LYS A 52 -4.27 -7.09 -0.61
C LYS A 52 -4.47 -8.23 -1.63
N ASN A 53 -5.39 -9.16 -1.37
CA ASN A 53 -5.63 -10.29 -2.27
C ASN A 53 -6.51 -9.93 -3.47
N MET A 54 -7.42 -8.96 -3.32
CA MET A 54 -8.26 -8.48 -4.43
C MET A 54 -7.45 -7.78 -5.53
N GLY A 55 -6.39 -7.05 -5.17
CA GLY A 55 -5.50 -6.41 -6.13
C GLY A 55 -4.70 -7.40 -7.00
N GLN A 56 -4.48 -8.64 -6.54
CA GLN A 56 -3.73 -9.66 -7.28
C GLN A 56 -4.62 -10.57 -8.15
N ALA A 57 -5.92 -10.64 -7.89
CA ALA A 57 -6.85 -11.48 -8.67
C ALA A 57 -7.29 -10.85 -10.02
N ARG A 58 -6.85 -9.63 -10.32
CA ARG A 58 -7.21 -8.88 -11.54
C ARG A 58 -6.12 -8.87 -12.62
N ASN A 59 -5.04 -9.63 -12.44
CA ASN A 59 -3.98 -9.82 -13.43
C ASN A 59 -3.85 -11.30 -13.81
#